data_AF-A0A7T0RJZ3-F1
#
_entry.id   AF-A0A7T0RJZ3-F1
#
_cell.length_a   1.000
_cell.length_b   1.000
_cell.length_c   1.000
_cell.angle_alpha   90.00
_cell.angle_beta   90.00
_cell.angle_gamma   90.00
#
_symmetry.space_group_name_H-M   'P 1'
#
loop_
_entity.id
_entity.type
_entity.pdbx_description
1 polymer ?
#
loop_
_entity_poly.entity_id
_entity_poly.type
_entity_poly.pdbx_seq_one_letter_code
_entity_poly.pdbx_strand_id
1 'polypeptide(L)'
;MLKAVSELLDGSPGLKGRQIAKELGLDKSQVNSFLHKNQDTFVKNSNHEWCLIRAQHVEIDFGTGWIDEKAFESAIGKLAYQKDANKITFRFGIDCKFLLIALARFLALANQLTANGKDVVMDTTACPNTHSFFSRNGFFDYLNQSVTCLPERPVLSAAKTYRDNSDTLVELGEIAQPIQNKELVIRLGDRFVEHSSASYFLAAKTVFSELVGNVTDHSESKIPGLAGLQVYRPYNKPKHIQTVISDSGLGIAATLRTTLQSEHPKLYAQFSAETVENDIALVQKAFTSGEVSRFGKGRGLGFKSSREHASKEKVIIVIRQLTFSLALEYSKGQLINVSEDRGLFPITGTHICFDFYVDNF
;
A
#
# COMPACT_ATOMS: atom_id res chain seq x y z
N MET A 1 -6.31 -36.66 -16.93
CA MET A 1 -6.98 -35.40 -16.51
C MET A 1 -6.03 -34.48 -15.77
N LEU A 2 -5.34 -34.96 -14.72
CA LEU A 2 -4.33 -34.17 -13.96
C LEU A 2 -3.39 -33.38 -14.88
N LYS A 3 -2.58 -34.07 -15.68
CA LYS A 3 -1.63 -33.43 -16.61
C LYS A 3 -2.25 -32.35 -17.52
N ALA A 4 -3.37 -32.65 -18.16
CA ALA A 4 -4.03 -31.72 -19.09
C ALA A 4 -4.64 -30.49 -18.38
N VAL A 5 -5.26 -30.68 -17.21
CA VAL A 5 -5.79 -29.58 -16.40
C VAL A 5 -4.65 -28.76 -15.81
N SER A 6 -3.57 -29.41 -15.39
CA SER A 6 -2.34 -28.76 -14.94
C SER A 6 -1.74 -27.92 -16.06
N GLU A 7 -1.44 -28.47 -17.23
CA GLU A 7 -0.88 -27.72 -18.37
C GLU A 7 -1.76 -26.54 -18.79
N LEU A 8 -3.08 -26.72 -18.81
CA LEU A 8 -4.01 -25.63 -19.12
C LEU A 8 -3.98 -24.52 -18.06
N LEU A 9 -4.05 -24.87 -16.77
CA LEU A 9 -4.00 -23.89 -15.69
C LEU A 9 -2.59 -23.33 -15.47
N ASP A 10 -1.57 -24.00 -16.01
CA ASP A 10 -0.20 -23.52 -16.07
C ASP A 10 -0.09 -22.37 -17.09
N GLY A 11 -0.61 -22.56 -18.30
CA GLY A 11 -0.64 -21.53 -19.34
C GLY A 11 -1.73 -20.48 -19.18
N SER A 12 -2.80 -20.78 -18.44
CA SER A 12 -3.98 -19.92 -18.27
C SER A 12 -4.61 -20.12 -16.89
N PRO A 13 -3.99 -19.58 -15.82
CA PRO A 13 -4.54 -19.64 -14.47
C PRO A 13 -5.84 -18.84 -14.37
N GLY A 14 -6.71 -19.19 -13.41
CA GLY A 14 -7.93 -18.44 -13.12
C GLY A 14 -9.12 -18.81 -14.01
N LEU A 15 -9.17 -20.04 -14.53
CA LEU A 15 -10.32 -20.50 -15.33
C LEU A 15 -11.42 -21.09 -14.44
N LYS A 16 -12.68 -20.79 -14.74
CA LYS A 16 -13.83 -21.46 -14.10
C LYS A 16 -13.92 -22.90 -14.62
N GLY A 17 -14.50 -23.81 -13.81
CA GLY A 17 -14.64 -25.22 -14.20
C GLY A 17 -15.34 -25.44 -15.55
N ARG A 18 -16.25 -24.54 -15.96
CA ARG A 18 -16.89 -24.57 -17.29
C ARG A 18 -15.92 -24.20 -18.43
N GLN A 19 -15.01 -23.26 -18.20
CA GLN A 19 -14.01 -22.87 -19.19
C GLN A 19 -12.96 -23.96 -19.35
N ILE A 20 -12.49 -24.55 -18.25
CA ILE A 20 -11.58 -25.72 -18.27
C ILE A 20 -12.22 -26.87 -19.05
N ALA A 21 -13.48 -27.19 -18.76
CA ALA A 21 -14.22 -28.23 -19.48
C ALA A 21 -14.32 -27.94 -20.98
N LYS A 22 -14.57 -26.68 -21.36
CA LYS A 22 -14.64 -26.26 -22.77
C LYS A 22 -13.29 -26.40 -23.48
N GLU A 23 -12.20 -25.93 -22.89
CA GLU A 23 -10.86 -25.98 -23.50
C GLU A 23 -10.34 -27.41 -23.63
N LEU A 24 -10.67 -28.29 -22.68
CA LEU A 24 -10.22 -29.68 -22.69
C LEU A 24 -11.19 -30.64 -23.39
N GLY A 25 -12.34 -30.16 -23.86
CA GLY A 25 -13.37 -31.02 -24.47
C GLY A 25 -13.97 -32.05 -23.50
N LEU A 26 -14.08 -31.69 -22.21
CA LEU A 26 -14.55 -32.58 -21.14
C LEU A 26 -15.91 -32.16 -20.61
N ASP A 27 -16.58 -33.06 -19.88
CA ASP A 27 -17.81 -32.71 -19.17
C ASP A 27 -17.52 -31.85 -17.91
N LYS A 28 -18.37 -30.85 -17.68
CA LYS A 28 -18.22 -29.90 -16.55
C LYS A 28 -18.30 -30.62 -15.20
N SER A 29 -19.19 -31.60 -15.03
CA SER A 29 -19.33 -32.32 -13.77
C SER A 29 -18.09 -33.17 -13.50
N GLN A 30 -17.51 -33.76 -14.54
CA GLN A 30 -16.28 -34.53 -14.47
C GLN A 30 -15.09 -33.64 -14.07
N VAL A 31 -14.94 -32.48 -14.70
CA VAL A 31 -13.88 -31.51 -14.37
C VAL A 31 -14.03 -30.99 -12.95
N ASN A 32 -15.23 -30.59 -12.52
CA ASN A 32 -15.44 -30.10 -11.16
C ASN A 32 -15.20 -31.20 -10.12
N SER A 33 -15.69 -32.42 -10.35
CA SER A 33 -15.43 -33.55 -9.45
C SER A 33 -13.94 -33.83 -9.34
N PHE A 34 -13.21 -33.79 -10.46
CA PHE A 34 -11.76 -33.96 -10.48
C PHE A 34 -11.03 -32.87 -9.69
N LEU A 35 -11.33 -31.59 -9.96
CA LEU A 35 -10.70 -30.45 -9.28
C LEU A 35 -10.96 -30.47 -7.76
N HIS A 36 -12.18 -30.80 -7.33
CA HIS A 36 -12.51 -30.94 -5.91
C HIS A 36 -11.86 -32.15 -5.22
N LYS A 37 -11.47 -33.18 -5.97
CA LYS A 37 -10.75 -34.36 -5.45
C LYS A 37 -9.24 -34.18 -5.37
N ASN A 38 -8.68 -33.16 -6.05
CA ASN A 38 -7.24 -32.91 -6.14
C ASN A 38 -6.91 -31.52 -5.57
N GLN A 39 -7.43 -31.22 -4.38
CA GLN A 39 -7.24 -29.91 -3.71
C GLN A 39 -5.81 -29.68 -3.20
N ASP A 40 -4.98 -30.73 -3.20
CA ASP A 40 -3.54 -30.69 -3.00
C ASP A 40 -2.78 -30.14 -4.22
N THR A 41 -3.41 -30.16 -5.40
CA THR A 41 -2.82 -29.68 -6.66
C THR A 41 -3.55 -28.45 -7.21
N PHE A 42 -4.84 -28.27 -6.91
CA PHE A 42 -5.65 -27.18 -7.45
C PHE A 42 -6.39 -26.42 -6.36
N VAL A 43 -6.39 -25.09 -6.46
CA VAL A 43 -7.10 -24.21 -5.52
C VAL A 43 -8.18 -23.42 -6.26
N LYS A 44 -9.32 -23.22 -5.58
CA LYS A 44 -10.45 -22.42 -6.08
C LYS A 44 -10.54 -21.09 -5.33
N ASN A 45 -10.64 -19.97 -6.04
CA ASN A 45 -10.85 -18.65 -5.45
C ASN A 45 -12.34 -18.35 -5.18
N SER A 46 -12.62 -17.19 -4.58
CA SER A 46 -13.98 -16.69 -4.32
C SER A 46 -14.80 -16.47 -5.59
N ASN A 47 -14.16 -16.15 -6.72
CA ASN A 47 -14.78 -15.96 -8.04
C ASN A 47 -15.09 -17.27 -8.77
N HIS A 48 -14.88 -18.42 -8.11
CA HIS A 48 -15.04 -19.77 -8.65
C HIS A 48 -14.07 -20.15 -9.78
N GLU A 49 -12.92 -19.51 -9.79
CA GLU A 49 -11.83 -19.75 -10.72
C GLU A 49 -10.80 -20.68 -10.08
N TRP A 50 -10.22 -21.56 -10.89
CA TRP A 50 -9.25 -22.55 -10.46
C TRP A 50 -7.84 -22.20 -10.92
N CYS A 51 -6.86 -22.53 -10.09
CA CYS A 51 -5.44 -22.38 -10.35
C CYS A 51 -4.69 -23.63 -9.89
N LEU A 52 -3.49 -23.87 -10.44
CA LEU A 52 -2.53 -24.79 -9.84
C LEU A 52 -2.00 -24.22 -8.53
N ILE A 53 -1.90 -25.07 -7.51
CA ILE A 53 -1.04 -24.85 -6.36
C ILE A 53 0.38 -25.00 -6.89
N ARG A 54 1.09 -23.89 -7.09
CA ARG A 54 2.44 -23.91 -7.64
C ARG A 54 3.44 -23.72 -6.51
N ALA A 55 4.13 -24.82 -6.19
CA ALA A 55 5.37 -24.91 -5.46
C ALA A 55 5.39 -24.27 -4.06
N GLN A 56 6.31 -24.76 -3.24
CA GLN A 56 6.77 -24.04 -2.07
C GLN A 56 7.31 -22.64 -2.43
N HIS A 57 7.59 -22.36 -3.70
CA HIS A 57 8.19 -21.11 -4.17
C HIS A 57 7.33 -20.39 -5.23
N VAL A 58 7.07 -19.11 -5.01
CA VAL A 58 6.36 -18.22 -5.95
C VAL A 58 7.26 -17.10 -6.41
N GLU A 59 7.17 -16.74 -7.68
CA GLU A 59 7.84 -15.56 -8.24
C GLU A 59 6.81 -14.49 -8.63
N ILE A 60 7.07 -13.26 -8.18
CA ILE A 60 6.30 -12.07 -8.50
C ILE A 60 7.19 -11.13 -9.29
N ASP A 61 6.86 -10.91 -10.56
CA ASP A 61 7.57 -9.99 -11.44
C ASP A 61 6.82 -8.65 -11.48
N PHE A 62 7.51 -7.56 -11.16
CA PHE A 62 6.99 -6.20 -11.24
C PHE A 62 7.05 -5.62 -12.67
N GLY A 63 7.72 -6.27 -13.61
CA GLY A 63 7.87 -5.80 -14.98
C GLY A 63 8.85 -4.64 -15.10
N THR A 64 8.69 -3.84 -16.16
CA THR A 64 9.58 -2.72 -16.51
C THR A 64 8.89 -1.37 -16.33
N GLY A 65 9.66 -0.30 -16.09
CA GLY A 65 9.12 1.06 -16.01
C GLY A 65 8.59 1.43 -14.62
N TRP A 66 7.75 2.47 -14.55
CA TRP A 66 7.24 2.98 -13.26
C TRP A 66 6.13 2.09 -12.70
N ILE A 67 6.35 1.63 -11.46
CA ILE A 67 5.42 0.85 -10.65
C ILE A 67 4.70 1.82 -9.71
N ASP A 68 3.44 2.07 -10.02
CA ASP A 68 2.49 2.76 -9.16
C ASP A 68 1.75 1.77 -8.26
N GLU A 69 0.78 2.27 -7.48
CA GLU A 69 -0.02 1.43 -6.60
C GLU A 69 -0.84 0.38 -7.37
N LYS A 70 -1.33 0.68 -8.57
CA LYS A 70 -2.17 -0.26 -9.34
C LYS A 70 -1.33 -1.39 -9.92
N ALA A 71 -0.18 -1.05 -10.50
CA ALA A 71 0.77 -2.03 -11.00
C ALA A 71 1.28 -2.93 -9.87
N PHE A 72 1.57 -2.36 -8.70
CA PHE A 72 1.94 -3.11 -7.51
C PHE A 72 0.84 -4.08 -7.06
N GLU A 73 -0.39 -3.61 -6.83
CA GLU A 73 -1.50 -4.46 -6.37
C GLU A 73 -1.81 -5.58 -7.38
N SER A 74 -1.74 -5.27 -8.68
CA SER A 74 -1.93 -6.26 -9.74
C SER A 74 -0.86 -7.36 -9.69
N ALA A 75 0.41 -7.00 -9.49
CA ALA A 75 1.51 -7.95 -9.40
C ALA A 75 1.35 -8.89 -8.19
N ILE A 76 1.08 -8.34 -7.00
CA ILE A 76 0.97 -9.13 -5.76
C ILE A 76 -0.34 -9.90 -5.65
N GLY A 77 -1.37 -9.55 -6.41
CA GLY A 77 -2.64 -10.29 -6.45
C GLY A 77 -2.47 -11.77 -6.77
N LYS A 78 -1.36 -12.14 -7.45
CA LYS A 78 -0.99 -13.53 -7.72
C LYS A 78 -0.75 -14.36 -6.44
N LEU A 79 -0.34 -13.72 -5.33
CA LEU A 79 -0.13 -14.39 -4.05
C LEU A 79 -1.43 -14.93 -3.44
N ALA A 80 -2.60 -14.40 -3.83
CA ALA A 80 -3.89 -14.91 -3.35
C ALA A 80 -4.13 -16.38 -3.73
N TYR A 81 -3.45 -16.86 -4.78
CA TYR A 81 -3.55 -18.23 -5.29
C TYR A 81 -2.50 -19.18 -4.70
N GLN A 82 -1.59 -18.68 -3.85
CA GLN A 82 -0.40 -19.42 -3.43
C GLN A 82 -0.26 -19.47 -1.91
N LYS A 83 -1.32 -19.92 -1.23
CA LYS A 83 -1.40 -19.93 0.24
C LYS A 83 -0.29 -20.74 0.91
N ASP A 84 0.14 -21.82 0.26
CA ASP A 84 1.13 -22.77 0.78
C ASP A 84 2.57 -22.43 0.38
N ALA A 85 2.79 -21.35 -0.39
CA ALA A 85 4.13 -20.91 -0.73
C ALA A 85 4.90 -20.56 0.54
N ASN A 86 6.04 -21.21 0.79
CA ASN A 86 6.94 -20.87 1.89
C ASN A 86 8.01 -19.87 1.45
N LYS A 87 8.30 -19.77 0.15
CA LYS A 87 9.27 -18.88 -0.46
C LYS A 87 8.61 -17.97 -1.49
N ILE A 88 8.95 -16.69 -1.44
CA ILE A 88 8.44 -15.67 -2.36
C ILE A 88 9.62 -14.88 -2.90
N THR A 89 9.79 -14.85 -4.21
CA THR A 89 10.81 -14.04 -4.88
C THR A 89 10.16 -12.90 -5.65
N PHE A 90 10.48 -11.68 -5.26
CA PHE A 90 10.10 -10.47 -5.97
C PHE A 90 11.21 -10.11 -6.97
N ARG A 91 10.90 -10.15 -8.26
CA ARG A 91 11.81 -9.81 -9.35
C ARG A 91 11.46 -8.43 -9.93
N PHE A 92 12.51 -7.68 -10.23
CA PHE A 92 12.40 -6.33 -10.77
C PHE A 92 12.92 -6.36 -12.21
N GLY A 93 12.03 -6.10 -13.17
CA GLY A 93 12.42 -6.05 -14.57
C GLY A 93 13.38 -4.89 -14.86
N ILE A 94 13.95 -4.91 -16.06
CA ILE A 94 14.88 -3.87 -16.52
C ILE A 94 14.18 -2.50 -16.43
N ASP A 95 14.90 -1.52 -15.88
CA ASP A 95 14.41 -0.15 -15.67
C ASP A 95 13.10 -0.03 -14.87
N CYS A 96 12.73 -1.07 -14.10
CA CYS A 96 11.68 -1.00 -13.10
C CYS A 96 11.99 0.14 -12.11
N LYS A 97 11.03 1.01 -11.79
CA LYS A 97 11.18 2.14 -10.85
C LYS A 97 9.93 2.21 -9.99
N PHE A 98 10.08 2.41 -8.69
CA PHE A 98 8.92 2.46 -7.80
C PHE A 98 8.53 3.90 -7.48
N LEU A 99 7.23 4.21 -7.61
CA LEU A 99 6.67 5.36 -6.91
C LEU A 99 6.67 5.08 -5.39
N LEU A 100 6.71 6.14 -4.60
CA LEU A 100 6.85 6.06 -3.15
C LEU A 100 5.66 5.33 -2.51
N ILE A 101 4.47 5.52 -3.06
CA ILE A 101 3.25 4.79 -2.66
C ILE A 101 3.40 3.27 -2.80
N ALA A 102 3.93 2.79 -3.93
CA ALA A 102 4.15 1.36 -4.17
C ALA A 102 5.28 0.83 -3.29
N LEU A 103 6.33 1.62 -3.12
CA LEU A 103 7.50 1.27 -2.31
C LEU A 103 7.13 1.06 -0.84
N ALA A 104 6.35 1.97 -0.25
CA ALA A 104 5.93 1.87 1.14
C ALA A 104 5.08 0.61 1.38
N ARG A 105 4.15 0.30 0.46
CA ARG A 105 3.34 -0.92 0.52
C ARG A 105 4.18 -2.18 0.35
N PHE A 106 5.14 -2.16 -0.58
CA PHE A 106 6.05 -3.28 -0.79
C PHE A 106 6.89 -3.58 0.45
N LEU A 107 7.45 -2.53 1.09
CA LEU A 107 8.23 -2.67 2.31
C LEU A 107 7.39 -3.29 3.45
N ALA A 108 6.17 -2.79 3.64
CA ALA A 108 5.24 -3.34 4.63
C ALA A 108 4.93 -4.81 4.33
N LEU A 109 4.58 -5.14 3.09
CA LEU A 109 4.28 -6.51 2.67
C LEU A 109 5.46 -7.46 2.89
N ALA A 110 6.67 -7.08 2.47
CA ALA A 110 7.87 -7.91 2.63
C ALA A 110 8.12 -8.22 4.12
N ASN A 111 8.02 -7.20 4.99
CA ASN A 111 8.18 -7.37 6.42
C ASN A 111 7.09 -8.26 7.03
N GLN A 112 5.83 -8.11 6.60
CA GLN A 112 4.71 -8.92 7.06
C GLN A 112 4.84 -10.38 6.62
N LEU A 113 5.25 -10.64 5.38
CA LEU A 113 5.49 -11.99 4.87
C LEU A 113 6.58 -12.70 5.68
N THR A 114 7.70 -12.02 5.95
CA THR A 114 8.76 -12.56 6.79
C THR A 114 8.32 -12.76 8.24
N ALA A 115 7.56 -11.83 8.82
CA ALA A 115 6.98 -11.98 10.16
C ALA A 115 6.03 -13.20 10.25
N ASN A 116 5.39 -13.55 9.14
CA ASN A 116 4.55 -14.75 8.98
C ASN A 116 5.35 -16.01 8.61
N GLY A 117 6.68 -15.99 8.72
CA GLY A 117 7.56 -17.15 8.53
C GLY A 117 7.83 -17.51 7.07
N LYS A 118 7.55 -16.61 6.12
CA LYS A 118 7.90 -16.82 4.70
C LYS A 118 9.37 -16.46 4.44
N ASP A 119 10.04 -17.27 3.64
CA ASP A 119 11.33 -16.93 3.01
C ASP A 119 11.07 -15.92 1.89
N VAL A 120 11.57 -14.69 2.06
CA VAL A 120 11.36 -13.62 1.10
C VAL A 120 12.68 -13.27 0.45
N VAL A 121 12.69 -13.27 -0.88
CA VAL A 121 13.82 -12.85 -1.70
C VAL A 121 13.42 -11.62 -2.51
N MET A 122 14.25 -10.59 -2.49
CA MET A 122 14.12 -9.40 -3.33
C MET A 122 15.27 -9.37 -4.34
N ASP A 123 14.96 -9.58 -5.62
CA ASP A 123 15.94 -9.65 -6.70
C ASP A 123 15.86 -8.43 -7.62
N THR A 124 16.73 -7.48 -7.32
CA THR A 124 17.00 -6.23 -8.05
C THR A 124 18.20 -6.34 -8.99
N THR A 125 18.74 -7.53 -9.26
CA THR A 125 19.95 -7.73 -10.08
C THR A 125 19.82 -7.12 -11.48
N ALA A 126 18.64 -7.24 -12.09
CA ALA A 126 18.36 -6.66 -13.40
C ALA A 126 18.04 -5.14 -13.36
N CYS A 127 18.00 -4.54 -12.16
CA CYS A 127 17.62 -3.15 -11.96
C CYS A 127 18.49 -2.41 -10.93
N PRO A 128 19.79 -2.18 -11.22
CA PRO A 128 20.73 -1.59 -10.27
C PRO A 128 20.33 -0.18 -9.82
N ASN A 129 19.70 0.62 -10.69
CA ASN A 129 19.22 1.96 -10.32
C ASN A 129 18.14 1.92 -9.24
N THR A 130 17.25 0.92 -9.27
CA THR A 130 16.24 0.74 -8.23
C THR A 130 16.86 0.23 -6.94
N HIS A 131 17.85 -0.65 -7.02
CA HIS A 131 18.63 -1.03 -5.86
C HIS A 131 19.29 0.19 -5.19
N SER A 132 19.97 1.05 -5.97
CA SER A 132 20.56 2.29 -5.46
C SER A 132 19.51 3.25 -4.88
N PHE A 133 18.35 3.37 -5.53
CA PHE A 133 17.24 4.19 -5.03
C PHE A 133 16.70 3.68 -3.69
N PHE A 134 16.52 2.37 -3.53
CA PHE A 134 16.10 1.74 -2.26
C PHE A 134 17.12 1.99 -1.14
N SER A 135 18.41 2.03 -1.47
CA SER A 135 19.43 2.47 -0.51
C SER A 135 19.28 3.96 -0.16
N ARG A 136 19.10 4.80 -1.18
CA ARG A 136 19.03 6.26 -1.01
C ARG A 136 17.83 6.71 -0.19
N ASN A 137 16.68 6.06 -0.34
CA ASN A 137 15.44 6.43 0.34
C ASN A 137 15.22 5.73 1.69
N GLY A 138 16.12 4.83 2.09
CA GLY A 138 16.06 4.17 3.41
C GLY A 138 15.27 2.86 3.42
N PHE A 139 14.83 2.33 2.28
CA PHE A 139 14.11 1.06 2.21
C PHE A 139 14.86 -0.08 2.92
N PHE A 140 16.18 -0.22 2.66
CA PHE A 140 16.97 -1.28 3.28
C PHE A 140 17.19 -1.12 4.78
N ASP A 141 17.08 0.10 5.33
CA ASP A 141 17.20 0.33 6.77
C ASP A 141 16.03 -0.29 7.54
N TYR A 142 14.87 -0.38 6.90
CA TYR A 142 13.62 -0.84 7.51
C TYR A 142 13.13 -2.19 6.98
N LEU A 143 13.82 -2.77 6.00
CA LEU A 143 13.54 -4.10 5.51
C LEU A 143 14.01 -5.13 6.55
N ASN A 144 13.12 -6.04 6.95
CA ASN A 144 13.41 -7.10 7.91
C ASN A 144 14.67 -7.88 7.50
N GLN A 145 15.64 -8.03 8.40
CA GLN A 145 16.97 -8.61 8.10
C GLN A 145 16.93 -10.02 7.51
N SER A 146 15.87 -10.79 7.74
CA SER A 146 15.73 -12.13 7.16
C SER A 146 15.34 -12.13 5.67
N VAL A 147 14.97 -10.97 5.09
CA VAL A 147 14.72 -10.86 3.65
C VAL A 147 16.05 -10.95 2.90
N THR A 148 16.21 -11.96 2.05
CA THR A 148 17.37 -12.11 1.18
C THR A 148 17.32 -11.05 0.07
N CYS A 149 18.39 -10.31 -0.15
CA CYS A 149 18.48 -9.29 -1.20
C CYS A 149 19.53 -9.69 -2.24
N LEU A 150 19.17 -9.57 -3.52
CA LEU A 150 20.07 -9.76 -4.66
C LEU A 150 20.08 -8.47 -5.51
N PRO A 151 21.23 -7.82 -5.74
CA PRO A 151 22.47 -8.01 -4.99
C PRO A 151 22.30 -7.76 -3.49
N GLU A 152 23.29 -8.14 -2.70
CA GLU A 152 23.27 -8.01 -1.24
C GLU A 152 22.97 -6.57 -0.80
N ARG A 153 22.42 -6.44 0.42
CA ARG A 153 22.12 -5.15 1.00
C ARG A 153 23.39 -4.29 1.07
N PRO A 154 23.29 -2.98 0.81
CA PRO A 154 24.39 -2.06 1.06
C PRO A 154 24.85 -2.12 2.52
N VAL A 155 26.17 -2.27 2.73
CA VAL A 155 26.77 -2.28 4.07
C VAL A 155 26.57 -0.94 4.80
N LEU A 156 26.62 0.15 4.04
CA LEU A 156 26.36 1.50 4.53
C LEU A 156 25.00 1.99 4.02
N SER A 157 24.21 2.58 4.91
CA SER A 157 22.94 3.21 4.55
C SER A 157 23.21 4.54 3.85
N ALA A 158 22.95 4.59 2.54
CA ALA A 158 23.00 5.84 1.79
C ALA A 158 21.98 6.86 2.32
N ALA A 159 20.82 6.41 2.81
CA ALA A 159 19.83 7.28 3.45
C ALA A 159 20.38 8.00 4.68
N LYS A 160 21.17 7.32 5.53
CA LYS A 160 21.83 7.94 6.69
C LYS A 160 23.01 8.79 6.28
N THR A 161 23.82 8.34 5.32
CA THR A 161 25.01 9.07 4.83
C THR A 161 24.64 10.39 4.13
N TYR A 162 23.59 10.38 3.31
CA TYR A 162 23.16 11.52 2.51
C TYR A 162 21.87 12.14 3.04
N ARG A 163 21.55 11.94 4.32
CA ARG A 163 20.31 12.43 4.93
C ARG A 163 20.13 13.92 4.64
N ASP A 164 18.94 14.29 4.17
CA ASP A 164 18.56 15.66 3.81
C ASP A 164 19.39 16.32 2.68
N ASN A 165 20.31 15.57 2.06
CA ASN A 165 21.11 16.01 0.92
C ASN A 165 20.41 15.71 -0.43
N SER A 166 19.11 16.00 -0.51
CA SER A 166 18.34 15.92 -1.75
C SER A 166 17.25 16.98 -1.73
N ASP A 167 17.10 17.74 -2.80
CA ASP A 167 16.00 18.68 -2.97
C ASP A 167 14.65 17.96 -3.22
N THR A 168 14.65 16.67 -3.56
CA THR A 168 13.43 15.96 -3.94
C THR A 168 13.00 14.86 -3.00
N LEU A 169 13.75 14.59 -1.94
CA LEU A 169 13.53 13.42 -1.10
C LEU A 169 13.62 13.80 0.38
N VAL A 170 12.65 13.31 1.15
CA VAL A 170 12.80 13.03 2.57
C VAL A 170 12.83 11.51 2.67
N GLU A 171 13.96 10.96 3.12
CA GLU A 171 14.13 9.52 3.29
C GLU A 171 13.08 8.96 4.24
N LEU A 172 12.77 7.67 4.09
CA LEU A 172 11.91 6.96 5.02
C LEU A 172 12.45 7.15 6.44
N GLY A 173 11.55 7.54 7.34
CA GLY A 173 11.82 7.69 8.77
C GLY A 173 10.85 6.84 9.57
N GLU A 174 11.37 6.23 10.62
CA GLU A 174 10.59 5.47 11.59
C GLU A 174 9.64 6.38 12.38
N ILE A 175 8.40 5.93 12.51
CA ILE A 175 7.40 6.48 13.42
C ILE A 175 7.50 5.71 14.72
N ALA A 176 8.33 6.20 15.63
CA ALA A 176 8.64 5.55 16.90
C ALA A 176 8.25 6.43 18.08
N GLN A 177 9.14 7.32 18.50
CA GLN A 177 8.96 8.14 19.71
C GLN A 177 8.58 9.58 19.39
N PRO A 178 7.85 10.27 20.28
CA PRO A 178 7.35 11.64 20.03
C PRO A 178 8.40 12.64 19.55
N ILE A 179 9.63 12.59 20.06
CA ILE A 179 10.71 13.52 19.68
C ILE A 179 11.15 13.27 18.23
N GLN A 180 11.40 12.00 17.85
CA GLN A 180 11.80 11.62 16.50
C GLN A 180 10.68 11.90 15.49
N ASN A 181 9.44 11.63 15.89
CA ASN A 181 8.24 11.92 15.10
C ASN A 181 8.11 13.41 14.80
N LYS A 182 8.40 14.27 15.79
CA LYS A 182 8.36 15.73 15.59
C LYS A 182 9.40 16.18 14.56
N GLU A 183 10.61 15.63 14.62
CA GLU A 183 11.66 15.93 13.63
C GLU A 183 11.23 15.48 12.22
N LEU A 184 10.69 14.26 12.10
CA LEU A 184 10.19 13.72 10.84
C LEU A 184 9.08 14.58 10.24
N VAL A 185 8.09 14.97 11.05
CA VAL A 185 6.99 15.85 10.64
C VAL A 185 7.50 17.23 10.18
N ILE A 186 8.50 17.78 10.86
CA ILE A 186 9.13 19.04 10.45
C ILE A 186 9.77 18.87 9.07
N ARG A 187 10.61 17.85 8.88
CA ARG A 187 11.30 17.58 7.60
C ARG A 187 10.32 17.37 6.44
N LEU A 188 9.26 16.59 6.66
CA LEU A 188 8.20 16.38 5.67
C LEU A 188 7.50 17.70 5.30
N GLY A 189 7.13 18.50 6.30
CA GLY A 189 6.46 19.78 6.09
C GLY A 189 7.33 20.81 5.37
N ASP A 190 8.60 20.90 5.75
CA ASP A 190 9.56 21.83 5.16
C ASP A 190 9.79 21.50 3.68
N ARG A 191 10.09 20.22 3.36
CA ARG A 191 10.29 19.77 1.97
C ARG A 191 9.01 19.91 1.13
N PHE A 192 7.85 19.61 1.70
CA PHE A 192 6.58 19.77 1.01
C PHE A 192 6.37 21.23 0.58
N VAL A 193 6.64 22.19 1.47
CA VAL A 193 6.45 23.62 1.21
C VAL A 193 7.44 24.16 0.19
N GLU A 194 8.71 23.77 0.27
CA GLU A 194 9.73 24.15 -0.71
C GLU A 194 9.32 23.81 -2.16
N HIS A 195 8.57 22.73 -2.34
CA HIS A 195 8.13 22.27 -3.65
C HIS A 195 6.67 22.59 -3.97
N SER A 196 5.92 23.22 -3.08
CA SER A 196 4.54 23.66 -3.29
C SER A 196 4.39 25.16 -3.00
N SER A 197 3.88 25.54 -1.83
CA SER A 197 3.68 26.92 -1.39
C SER A 197 3.77 27.03 0.14
N ALA A 198 4.36 28.13 0.62
CA ALA A 198 4.42 28.48 2.03
C ALA A 198 3.04 28.59 2.70
N SER A 199 1.98 28.86 1.91
CA SER A 199 0.60 28.88 2.41
C SER A 199 0.14 27.53 2.97
N TYR A 200 0.77 26.42 2.58
CA TYR A 200 0.40 25.08 3.04
C TYR A 200 1.14 24.61 4.30
N PHE A 201 2.11 25.38 4.80
CA PHE A 201 3.01 24.92 5.86
C PHE A 201 2.28 24.41 7.10
N LEU A 202 1.39 25.21 7.66
CA LEU A 202 0.66 24.86 8.88
C LEU A 202 -0.27 23.67 8.62
N ALA A 203 -0.99 23.69 7.49
CA ALA A 203 -1.91 22.63 7.09
C ALA A 203 -1.19 21.28 6.90
N ALA A 204 -0.09 21.27 6.16
CA ALA A 204 0.72 20.07 5.93
C ALA A 204 1.30 19.51 7.23
N LYS A 205 1.88 20.38 8.10
CA LYS A 205 2.40 19.94 9.40
C LYS A 205 1.32 19.38 10.31
N THR A 206 0.14 19.99 10.35
CA THR A 206 -1.00 19.47 11.13
C THR A 206 -1.40 18.08 10.63
N VAL A 207 -1.64 17.93 9.32
CA VAL A 207 -2.02 16.64 8.73
C VAL A 207 -0.96 15.56 8.99
N PHE A 208 0.32 15.85 8.73
CA PHE A 208 1.39 14.88 8.95
C PHE A 208 1.55 14.54 10.44
N SER A 209 1.45 15.53 11.34
CA SER A 209 1.52 15.29 12.79
C SER A 209 0.38 14.41 13.28
N GLU A 210 -0.84 14.62 12.80
CA GLU A 210 -1.99 13.84 13.22
C GLU A 210 -1.89 12.39 12.72
N LEU A 211 -1.43 12.17 11.48
CA LEU A 211 -1.26 10.83 10.94
C LEU A 211 -0.10 10.07 11.60
N VAL A 212 1.03 10.74 11.82
CA VAL A 212 2.17 10.15 12.55
C VAL A 212 1.77 9.84 14.01
N GLY A 213 1.03 10.74 14.66
CA GLY A 213 0.49 10.50 16.00
C GLY A 213 -0.42 9.27 16.04
N ASN A 214 -1.34 9.15 15.08
CA ASN A 214 -2.25 8.00 15.00
C ASN A 214 -1.53 6.65 14.90
N VAL A 215 -0.37 6.60 14.21
CA VAL A 215 0.45 5.39 14.10
C VAL A 215 1.09 5.03 15.45
N THR A 216 1.68 6.01 16.15
CA THR A 216 2.29 5.80 17.46
C THR A 216 1.27 5.37 18.51
N ASP A 217 0.10 6.02 18.51
CA ASP A 217 -0.90 5.81 19.56
C ASP A 217 -1.65 4.48 19.40
N HIS A 218 -1.74 3.94 18.17
CA HIS A 218 -2.72 2.89 17.88
C HIS A 218 -2.34 1.85 16.82
N SER A 219 -1.12 1.84 16.31
CA SER A 219 -0.75 0.76 15.38
C SER A 219 -0.75 -0.61 16.07
N GLU A 220 -0.38 -0.69 17.36
CA GLU A 220 -0.20 -1.95 18.11
C GLU A 220 0.72 -2.97 17.39
N SER A 221 1.47 -2.51 16.39
CA SER A 221 2.22 -3.38 15.49
C SER A 221 3.64 -3.60 15.99
N LYS A 222 4.18 -4.79 15.73
CA LYS A 222 5.60 -5.09 15.93
C LYS A 222 6.47 -4.60 14.77
N ILE A 223 5.86 -4.31 13.62
CA ILE A 223 6.56 -3.73 12.47
C ILE A 223 6.41 -2.21 12.59
N PRO A 224 7.51 -1.45 12.65
CA PRO A 224 7.46 -0.02 12.82
C PRO A 224 6.72 0.65 11.66
N GLY A 225 5.96 1.70 11.99
CA GLY A 225 5.41 2.60 10.99
C GLY A 225 6.49 3.49 10.37
N LEU A 226 6.26 3.95 9.16
CA LEU A 226 7.22 4.73 8.38
C LEU A 226 6.51 5.91 7.71
N ALA A 227 7.23 7.02 7.56
CA ALA A 227 6.82 8.11 6.67
C ALA A 227 7.99 8.60 5.82
N GLY A 228 7.67 9.15 4.64
CA GLY A 228 8.66 9.69 3.71
C GLY A 228 8.01 10.58 2.65
N LEU A 229 8.82 11.30 1.88
CA LEU A 229 8.32 12.20 0.83
C LEU A 229 9.23 12.17 -0.39
N GLN A 230 8.65 12.11 -1.59
CA GLN A 230 9.36 12.23 -2.85
C GLN A 230 8.67 13.22 -3.79
N VAL A 231 9.44 14.11 -4.38
CA VAL A 231 9.02 15.02 -5.45
C VAL A 231 9.34 14.37 -6.80
N TYR A 232 8.35 14.33 -7.68
CA TYR A 232 8.46 13.80 -9.03
C TYR A 232 8.27 14.92 -10.05
N ARG A 233 9.15 14.92 -11.06
CA ARG A 233 9.12 15.88 -12.18
C ARG A 233 9.08 15.11 -13.51
N PRO A 234 8.01 14.37 -13.79
CA PRO A 234 7.88 13.61 -15.03
C PRO A 234 7.88 14.53 -16.26
N TYR A 235 8.47 14.07 -17.37
CA TYR A 235 8.46 14.81 -18.63
C TYR A 235 7.03 14.93 -19.17
N ASN A 236 6.62 16.14 -19.59
CA ASN A 236 5.28 16.45 -20.12
C ASN A 236 4.10 16.04 -19.22
N LYS A 237 4.32 15.96 -17.92
CA LYS A 237 3.28 15.71 -16.91
C LYS A 237 3.48 16.69 -15.75
N PRO A 238 2.41 17.04 -15.00
CA PRO A 238 2.56 17.97 -13.91
C PRO A 238 3.52 17.40 -12.85
N LYS A 239 4.31 18.31 -12.26
CA LYS A 239 5.09 17.99 -11.08
C LYS A 239 4.14 17.57 -9.97
N HIS A 240 4.54 16.57 -9.19
CA HIS A 240 3.77 16.14 -8.05
C HIS A 240 4.67 15.71 -6.88
N ILE A 241 4.11 15.72 -5.68
CA ILE A 241 4.77 15.40 -4.43
C ILE A 241 3.99 14.24 -3.80
N GLN A 242 4.65 13.10 -3.60
CA GLN A 242 4.08 12.02 -2.80
C GLN A 242 4.62 12.08 -1.38
N THR A 243 3.72 12.17 -0.41
CA THR A 243 4.04 11.93 1.01
C THR A 243 3.35 10.65 1.45
N VAL A 244 4.09 9.70 2.01
CA VAL A 244 3.54 8.44 2.52
C VAL A 244 3.60 8.39 4.04
N ILE A 245 2.56 7.80 4.64
CA ILE A 245 2.53 7.37 6.04
C ILE A 245 1.99 5.94 6.02
N SER A 246 2.77 5.00 6.53
CA SER A 246 2.51 3.57 6.38
C SER A 246 2.80 2.83 7.67
N ASP A 247 1.84 2.07 8.19
CA ASP A 247 2.02 1.19 9.34
C ASP A 247 1.49 -0.21 9.06
N SER A 248 1.79 -1.17 9.94
CA SER A 248 1.30 -2.56 9.85
C SER A 248 0.34 -2.92 10.99
N GLY A 249 -0.42 -1.94 11.48
CA GLY A 249 -1.33 -2.04 12.61
C GLY A 249 -2.73 -2.52 12.30
N LEU A 250 -3.68 -2.16 13.16
CA LEU A 250 -5.08 -2.63 13.08
C LEU A 250 -5.87 -2.05 11.89
N GLY A 251 -5.47 -0.89 11.38
CA GLY A 251 -6.21 -0.17 10.35
C GLY A 251 -7.17 0.89 10.90
N ILE A 252 -7.47 1.91 10.09
CA ILE A 252 -8.31 3.05 10.48
C ILE A 252 -9.70 2.60 10.89
N ALA A 253 -10.35 1.72 10.13
CA ALA A 253 -11.71 1.31 10.41
C ALA A 253 -11.84 0.60 11.77
N ALA A 254 -10.94 -0.36 12.03
CA ALA A 254 -10.88 -1.08 13.30
C ALA A 254 -10.66 -0.12 14.48
N THR A 255 -9.65 0.74 14.40
CA THR A 255 -9.35 1.66 15.50
C THR A 255 -10.39 2.79 15.65
N LEU A 256 -11.08 3.21 14.59
CA LEU A 256 -12.20 4.15 14.74
C LEU A 256 -13.34 3.50 15.51
N ARG A 257 -13.71 2.26 15.18
CA ARG A 257 -14.83 1.54 15.83
C ARG A 257 -14.71 1.46 17.35
N THR A 258 -13.49 1.29 17.89
CA THR A 258 -13.28 1.22 19.34
C THR A 258 -13.73 2.49 20.08
N THR A 259 -13.74 3.64 19.39
CA THR A 259 -14.15 4.95 19.95
C THR A 259 -15.54 5.39 19.50
N LEU A 260 -16.09 4.81 18.43
CA LEU A 260 -17.38 5.23 17.88
C LEU A 260 -18.54 5.08 18.87
N GLN A 261 -18.53 4.05 19.71
CA GLN A 261 -19.66 3.80 20.62
C GLN A 261 -19.83 4.92 21.66
N SER A 262 -18.74 5.46 22.21
CA SER A 262 -18.77 6.55 23.18
C SER A 262 -18.88 7.93 22.50
N GLU A 263 -18.09 8.17 21.46
CA GLU A 263 -17.94 9.50 20.88
C GLU A 263 -18.96 9.83 19.78
N HIS A 264 -19.40 8.81 19.04
CA HIS A 264 -20.28 8.97 17.87
C HIS A 264 -21.31 7.84 17.78
N PRO A 265 -22.22 7.67 18.77
CA PRO A 265 -23.11 6.51 18.86
C PRO A 265 -24.02 6.32 17.62
N LYS A 266 -24.37 7.42 16.93
CA LYS A 266 -25.10 7.35 15.66
C LYS A 266 -24.28 6.74 14.52
N LEU A 267 -22.98 7.04 14.47
CA LEU A 267 -22.06 6.41 13.51
C LEU A 267 -21.79 4.96 13.88
N TYR A 268 -21.66 4.66 15.18
CA TYR A 268 -21.53 3.29 15.65
C TYR A 268 -22.72 2.44 15.22
N ALA A 269 -23.96 2.93 15.39
CA ALA A 269 -25.16 2.23 14.93
C ALA A 269 -25.17 1.95 13.41
N GLN A 270 -24.49 2.77 12.60
CA GLN A 270 -24.40 2.60 11.16
C GLN A 270 -23.28 1.64 10.73
N PHE A 271 -22.15 1.63 11.45
CA PHE A 271 -20.92 0.96 11.02
C PHE A 271 -20.35 -0.05 12.03
N SER A 272 -21.16 -0.49 13.00
CA SER A 272 -20.76 -1.44 14.05
C SER A 272 -20.34 -2.79 13.50
N ALA A 273 -20.96 -3.27 12.43
CA ALA A 273 -20.58 -4.53 11.81
C ALA A 273 -19.24 -4.39 11.05
N GLU A 274 -18.35 -5.34 11.29
CA GLU A 274 -17.03 -5.46 10.64
C GLU A 274 -17.15 -6.09 9.25
N THR A 275 -17.71 -5.33 8.32
CA THR A 275 -17.78 -5.70 6.89
C THR A 275 -16.92 -4.74 6.07
N VAL A 276 -16.44 -5.21 4.91
CA VAL A 276 -15.64 -4.39 3.98
C VAL A 276 -16.42 -3.15 3.53
N GLU A 277 -17.73 -3.29 3.30
CA GLU A 277 -18.61 -2.17 2.95
C GLU A 277 -18.64 -1.10 4.04
N ASN A 278 -18.75 -1.52 5.31
CA ASN A 278 -18.76 -0.61 6.45
C ASN A 278 -17.37 -0.02 6.70
N ASP A 279 -16.30 -0.79 6.49
CA ASP A 279 -14.92 -0.29 6.57
C ASP A 279 -14.69 0.84 5.58
N ILE A 280 -15.05 0.62 4.30
CA ILE A 280 -14.90 1.61 3.23
C ILE A 280 -15.70 2.87 3.58
N ALA A 281 -16.97 2.73 3.95
CA ALA A 281 -17.84 3.85 4.28
C ALA A 281 -17.33 4.65 5.50
N LEU A 282 -16.83 3.95 6.52
CA LEU A 282 -16.28 4.57 7.73
C LEU A 282 -14.98 5.33 7.42
N VAL A 283 -14.05 4.74 6.67
CA VAL A 283 -12.81 5.38 6.24
C VAL A 283 -13.13 6.59 5.36
N GLN A 284 -14.00 6.45 4.36
CA GLN A 284 -14.41 7.57 3.53
C GLN A 284 -14.95 8.72 4.38
N LYS A 285 -15.86 8.44 5.32
CA LYS A 285 -16.46 9.47 6.19
C LYS A 285 -15.43 10.17 7.08
N ALA A 286 -14.43 9.44 7.57
CA ALA A 286 -13.35 10.03 8.36
C ALA A 286 -12.55 11.06 7.58
N PHE A 287 -12.26 10.80 6.30
CA PHE A 287 -11.48 11.72 5.47
C PHE A 287 -12.33 12.81 4.79
N THR A 288 -13.63 12.59 4.53
CA THR A 288 -14.48 13.57 3.86
C THR A 288 -15.21 14.50 4.83
N SER A 289 -15.75 13.98 5.93
CA SER A 289 -16.63 14.78 6.79
C SER A 289 -15.87 15.55 7.87
N GLY A 290 -14.63 15.14 8.21
CA GLY A 290 -13.84 15.81 9.25
C GLY A 290 -14.53 15.84 10.64
N GLU A 291 -15.63 15.10 10.80
CA GLU A 291 -16.43 14.97 12.01
C GLU A 291 -16.12 13.68 12.76
N VAL A 292 -15.50 12.70 12.09
CA VAL A 292 -15.14 11.41 12.67
C VAL A 292 -13.70 11.50 13.17
N SER A 293 -13.55 12.14 14.33
CA SER A 293 -12.33 12.09 15.14
C SER A 293 -12.55 11.17 16.34
N ARG A 294 -11.50 10.45 16.73
CA ARG A 294 -11.47 9.60 17.94
C ARG A 294 -11.67 10.39 19.24
N PHE A 295 -11.58 11.73 19.19
CA PHE A 295 -11.73 12.64 20.33
C PHE A 295 -13.06 13.42 20.33
N GLY A 296 -14.07 12.99 19.56
CA GLY A 296 -15.39 13.64 19.53
C GLY A 296 -15.49 14.88 18.60
N LYS A 297 -16.43 15.79 18.88
CA LYS A 297 -16.67 17.02 18.07
C LYS A 297 -15.47 17.96 18.14
N GLY A 298 -14.65 17.93 17.10
CA GLY A 298 -13.65 18.96 16.84
C GLY A 298 -12.38 18.38 16.24
N ARG A 299 -12.05 18.84 15.02
CA ARG A 299 -10.81 18.55 14.28
C ARG A 299 -10.70 17.13 13.72
N GLY A 300 -11.47 16.78 12.70
CA GLY A 300 -11.15 15.60 11.90
C GLY A 300 -9.88 15.83 11.08
N LEU A 301 -8.89 14.95 11.24
CA LEU A 301 -7.62 14.80 10.49
C LEU A 301 -6.91 16.10 10.03
N GLY A 302 -7.17 17.26 10.65
CA GLY A 302 -6.73 18.58 10.17
C GLY A 302 -7.23 18.96 8.76
N PHE A 303 -8.08 18.14 8.13
CA PHE A 303 -8.35 18.24 6.69
C PHE A 303 -9.34 19.34 6.32
N LYS A 304 -10.10 19.87 7.29
CA LYS A 304 -11.06 20.94 7.03
C LYS A 304 -10.35 22.30 6.87
N SER A 305 -9.25 22.53 7.60
CA SER A 305 -8.44 23.76 7.46
C SER A 305 -7.53 23.72 6.23
N SER A 306 -7.04 22.54 5.81
CA SER A 306 -6.29 22.39 4.56
C SER A 306 -7.17 22.59 3.31
N ARG A 307 -8.46 22.21 3.38
CA ARG A 307 -9.47 22.43 2.32
C ARG A 307 -9.69 23.91 1.98
N GLU A 308 -9.67 24.80 2.96
CA GLU A 308 -9.89 26.25 2.76
C GLU A 308 -8.69 26.93 2.08
N HIS A 309 -7.49 26.36 2.16
CA HIS A 309 -6.28 26.92 1.54
C HIS A 309 -5.95 26.31 0.16
N ALA A 310 -6.54 25.16 -0.20
CA ALA A 310 -6.24 24.41 -1.43
C ALA A 310 -6.96 24.94 -2.68
N SER A 311 -6.97 26.25 -2.91
CA SER A 311 -7.85 26.90 -3.90
C SER A 311 -7.50 26.65 -5.38
N LYS A 312 -6.39 25.97 -5.72
CA LYS A 312 -5.98 25.75 -7.12
C LYS A 312 -5.55 24.32 -7.47
N GLU A 313 -5.07 23.55 -6.50
CA GLU A 313 -4.30 22.34 -6.78
C GLU A 313 -5.12 21.05 -6.75
N LYS A 314 -4.68 20.05 -7.51
CA LYS A 314 -5.22 18.68 -7.49
C LYS A 314 -4.48 17.86 -6.43
N VAL A 315 -5.23 17.18 -5.58
CA VAL A 315 -4.69 16.29 -4.54
C VAL A 315 -5.40 14.95 -4.62
N ILE A 316 -4.65 13.86 -4.68
CA ILE A 316 -5.20 12.51 -4.56
C ILE A 316 -4.73 11.92 -3.23
N ILE A 317 -5.68 11.53 -2.39
CA ILE A 317 -5.39 10.83 -1.14
C ILE A 317 -5.73 9.37 -1.35
N VAL A 318 -4.73 8.49 -1.33
CA VAL A 318 -4.92 7.06 -1.47
C VAL A 318 -4.72 6.39 -0.11
N ILE A 319 -5.73 5.66 0.36
CA ILE A 319 -5.76 5.00 1.66
C ILE A 319 -5.96 3.50 1.43
N ARG A 320 -4.90 2.72 1.68
CA ARG A 320 -4.95 1.26 1.66
C ARG A 320 -5.24 0.75 3.07
N GLN A 321 -6.23 -0.12 3.18
CA GLN A 321 -6.57 -0.91 4.36
C GLN A 321 -6.42 -2.39 4.03
N LEU A 322 -6.76 -3.33 4.92
CA LEU A 322 -6.45 -4.76 4.79
C LEU A 322 -6.66 -5.37 3.38
N THR A 323 -7.85 -5.23 2.79
CA THR A 323 -8.23 -5.85 1.50
C THR A 323 -8.83 -4.87 0.49
N PHE A 324 -8.75 -3.57 0.76
CA PHE A 324 -9.29 -2.54 -0.13
C PHE A 324 -8.44 -1.27 -0.11
N SER A 325 -8.55 -0.49 -1.18
CA SER A 325 -7.95 0.83 -1.32
C SER A 325 -9.03 1.85 -1.65
N LEU A 326 -8.95 3.04 -1.08
CA LEU A 326 -9.83 4.18 -1.36
C LEU A 326 -8.97 5.32 -1.92
N ALA A 327 -9.34 5.88 -3.05
CA ALA A 327 -8.73 7.10 -3.57
C ALA A 327 -9.76 8.24 -3.52
N LEU A 328 -9.40 9.33 -2.84
CA LEU A 328 -10.17 10.55 -2.72
C LEU A 328 -9.47 11.64 -3.53
N GLU A 329 -10.10 12.05 -4.63
CA GLU A 329 -9.55 13.08 -5.50
C GLU A 329 -10.20 14.43 -5.17
N TYR A 330 -9.35 15.40 -4.83
CA TYR A 330 -9.73 16.76 -4.57
C TYR A 330 -9.18 17.68 -5.65
N SER A 331 -9.97 18.67 -6.04
CA SER A 331 -9.53 19.79 -6.87
C SER A 331 -10.13 21.08 -6.31
N LYS A 332 -9.29 22.11 -6.16
CA LYS A 332 -9.72 23.41 -5.63
C LYS A 332 -10.44 23.30 -4.27
N GLY A 333 -9.96 22.40 -3.41
CA GLY A 333 -10.53 22.12 -2.09
C GLY A 333 -11.85 21.33 -2.08
N GLN A 334 -12.38 20.93 -3.24
CA GLN A 334 -13.60 20.15 -3.37
C GLN A 334 -13.31 18.70 -3.72
N LEU A 335 -14.03 17.76 -3.11
CA LEU A 335 -13.98 16.35 -3.47
C LEU A 335 -14.67 16.17 -4.83
N ILE A 336 -13.91 15.80 -5.85
CA ILE A 336 -14.42 15.64 -7.21
C ILE A 336 -14.66 14.18 -7.59
N ASN A 337 -13.93 13.25 -6.96
CA ASN A 337 -14.08 11.83 -7.24
C ASN A 337 -13.71 10.97 -6.02
N VAL A 338 -14.38 9.83 -5.91
CA VAL A 338 -14.08 8.75 -4.96
C VAL A 338 -14.05 7.46 -5.75
N SER A 339 -12.92 6.75 -5.70
CA SER A 339 -12.80 5.42 -6.30
C SER A 339 -12.32 4.40 -5.28
N GLU A 340 -12.79 3.17 -5.41
CA GLU A 340 -12.46 2.06 -4.54
C GLU A 340 -11.93 0.88 -5.35
N ASP A 341 -10.92 0.21 -4.81
CA ASP A 341 -10.46 -1.09 -5.27
C ASP A 341 -10.71 -2.11 -4.15
N ARG A 342 -11.40 -3.21 -4.46
CA ARG A 342 -11.80 -4.24 -3.49
C ARG A 342 -11.16 -5.59 -3.82
N GLY A 343 -11.11 -6.48 -2.83
CA GLY A 343 -10.60 -7.84 -3.02
C GLY A 343 -9.09 -7.88 -3.26
N LEU A 344 -8.37 -6.87 -2.76
CA LEU A 344 -6.93 -6.79 -2.86
C LEU A 344 -6.27 -7.82 -1.96
N PHE A 345 -5.03 -8.21 -2.30
CA PHE A 345 -4.25 -9.12 -1.47
C PHE A 345 -4.06 -8.54 -0.06
N PRO A 346 -4.22 -9.33 1.03
CA PRO A 346 -4.12 -8.77 2.38
C PRO A 346 -2.77 -8.12 2.66
N ILE A 347 -2.79 -6.84 3.06
CA ILE A 347 -1.65 -6.13 3.68
C ILE A 347 -2.18 -5.48 4.95
N THR A 348 -1.65 -5.86 6.12
CA THR A 348 -2.14 -5.33 7.39
C THR A 348 -1.72 -3.88 7.58
N GLY A 349 -2.52 -3.13 8.34
CA GLY A 349 -2.25 -1.73 8.67
C GLY A 349 -2.92 -0.71 7.76
N THR A 350 -2.40 0.51 7.83
CA THR A 350 -2.86 1.65 7.04
C THR A 350 -1.70 2.17 6.21
N HIS A 351 -1.92 2.30 4.89
CA HIS A 351 -0.93 2.91 4.00
C HIS A 351 -1.59 4.09 3.28
N ILE A 352 -1.23 5.29 3.70
CA ILE A 352 -1.75 6.55 3.16
C ILE A 352 -0.68 7.15 2.25
N CYS A 353 -1.10 7.61 1.08
CA CYS A 353 -0.31 8.47 0.23
C CYS A 353 -1.09 9.75 -0.08
N PHE A 354 -0.45 10.89 0.14
CA PHE A 354 -0.86 12.18 -0.39
C PHE A 354 -0.09 12.42 -1.67
N ASP A 355 -0.78 12.41 -2.80
CA ASP A 355 -0.23 12.77 -4.09
C ASP A 355 -0.70 14.17 -4.48
N PHE A 356 0.16 15.15 -4.23
CA PHE A 356 -0.12 16.57 -4.41
C PHE A 356 0.47 17.05 -5.73
N TYR A 357 -0.39 17.42 -6.67
CA TYR A 357 0.03 18.00 -7.95
C TYR A 357 0.31 19.48 -7.72
N VAL A 358 1.40 19.96 -8.33
CA VAL A 358 1.82 21.36 -8.26
C VAL A 358 1.57 21.95 -9.64
N ASP A 359 0.74 23.00 -9.71
CA ASP A 359 0.45 23.74 -10.92
C ASP A 359 1.76 24.28 -11.51
N ASN A 360 2.18 23.69 -12.62
CA ASN A 360 3.07 24.33 -13.58
C ASN A 360 2.23 24.57 -14.84
N PHE A 361 1.57 25.72 -14.92
CA PHE A 361 1.10 26.27 -16.19
C PHE A 361 1.69 27.65 -16.38
#